data_AF-A0A1T3P567-F1
#
_entry.id   AF-A0A1T3P567-F1
#
_cell.length_a   1.000
_cell.length_b   1.000
_cell.length_c   1.000
_cell.angle_alpha   90.00
_cell.angle_beta   90.00
_cell.angle_gamma   90.00
#
_symmetry.space_group_name_H-M   'P 1'
#
loop_
_entity.id
_entity.type
_entity.pdbx_description
1 polymer ?
#
loop_
_entity_poly.entity_id
_entity_poly.type
_entity_poly.pdbx_seq_one_letter_code
_entity_poly.pdbx_strand_id
1 'polypeptide(L)'
;MARRISDGSSAARRLRTQQRGMLRMLFRDIRARMRTLDPARPASARPWIAGIATEVDRYAQIAAELSARAYEAEREAAGLRSTFRPALADSPPAEQIEATMRWAAHDVWTPPDPEPSGPADGRPHSARIAERLLAGVQQRAEAAAGRLALDAGRRTIVEAVEQDPDARGWYRSAQPTACAFCRLMASRGAVYKTRGTAGTDANENFTGEGLFKFHNDCACVALPVLRGDVFSLSPEATEWDRIYFEFASGHPGDQLRRYRIAMRLIDQGRTPTPEDFGDRP
;
A
#
# COMPACT_ATOMS: atom_id res chain seq x y z
N MET A 1 -11.98 -11.11 30.48
CA MET A 1 -12.99 -10.27 29.78
C MET A 1 -12.58 -10.16 28.32
N ALA A 2 -13.54 -10.17 27.40
CA ALA A 2 -13.23 -10.06 25.98
C ALA A 2 -12.85 -8.62 25.60
N ARG A 3 -11.75 -8.44 24.86
CA ARG A 3 -11.26 -7.13 24.40
C ARG A 3 -11.97 -6.76 23.11
N ARG A 4 -12.61 -5.59 23.06
CA ARG A 4 -13.27 -5.11 21.83
C ARG A 4 -12.26 -4.38 20.95
N ILE A 5 -12.19 -4.74 19.66
CA ILE A 5 -11.29 -4.15 18.68
C ILE A 5 -12.02 -3.80 17.39
N SER A 6 -11.46 -2.88 16.60
CA SER A 6 -11.96 -2.52 15.27
C SER A 6 -10.83 -2.08 14.34
N ASP A 7 -11.14 -1.97 13.05
CA ASP A 7 -10.26 -1.37 12.04
C ASP A 7 -10.03 0.14 12.28
N GLY A 8 -10.86 0.77 13.11
CA GLY A 8 -10.69 2.13 13.63
C GLY A 8 -9.88 2.24 14.94
N SER A 9 -9.16 1.19 15.35
CA SER A 9 -8.41 1.20 16.63
C SER A 9 -7.29 2.26 16.70
N SER A 10 -6.91 2.65 17.93
CA SER A 10 -5.75 3.51 18.17
C SER A 10 -4.42 2.86 17.73
N ALA A 11 -4.35 1.53 17.76
CA ALA A 11 -3.21 0.75 17.31
C ALA A 11 -2.94 0.94 15.81
N ALA A 12 -3.99 0.84 14.99
CA ALA A 12 -3.88 1.08 13.56
C ALA A 12 -3.40 2.50 13.25
N ARG A 13 -3.94 3.51 13.96
CA ARG A 13 -3.51 4.91 13.81
C ARG A 13 -2.05 5.10 14.22
N ARG A 14 -1.60 4.48 15.31
CA ARG A 14 -0.22 4.57 15.81
C ARG A 14 0.76 3.99 14.80
N LEU A 15 0.53 2.76 14.33
CA LEU A 15 1.40 2.10 13.34
C LEU A 15 1.48 2.92 12.05
N ARG A 16 0.34 3.39 11.55
CA ARG A 16 0.28 4.25 10.36
C ARG A 16 1.07 5.55 10.53
N THR A 17 0.97 6.21 11.69
CA THR A 17 1.71 7.43 11.98
C THR A 17 3.22 7.18 12.01
N GLN A 18 3.67 6.09 12.64
CA GLN A 18 5.08 5.70 12.67
C GLN A 18 5.62 5.41 11.26
N GLN A 19 4.88 4.61 10.49
CA GLN A 19 5.23 4.30 9.10
C GLN A 19 5.25 5.54 8.20
N ARG A 20 4.35 6.51 8.38
CA ARG A 20 4.40 7.79 7.65
C ARG A 20 5.64 8.61 8.01
N GLY A 21 6.05 8.61 9.28
CA GLY A 21 7.31 9.23 9.70
C GLY A 21 8.52 8.58 9.03
N MET A 22 8.55 7.25 8.98
CA MET A 22 9.57 6.48 8.27
C MET A 22 9.61 6.80 6.77
N LEU A 23 8.46 6.83 6.10
CA LEU A 23 8.38 7.14 4.66
C LEU A 23 8.90 8.54 4.32
N ARG A 24 8.70 9.54 5.20
CA ARG A 24 9.30 10.88 4.97
C ARG A 24 10.82 10.83 4.89
N MET A 25 11.45 9.98 5.72
CA MET A 25 12.90 9.80 5.68
C MET A 25 13.33 9.02 4.44
N LEU A 26 12.63 7.93 4.09
CA LEU A 26 12.85 7.19 2.85
C LEU A 26 12.78 8.12 1.62
N PHE A 27 11.76 8.96 1.52
CA PHE A 27 11.58 9.86 0.37
C PHE A 27 12.66 10.93 0.32
N ARG A 28 13.11 11.45 1.47
CA ARG A 28 14.28 12.35 1.53
C ARG A 28 15.53 11.65 0.95
N ASP A 29 15.75 10.40 1.31
CA ASP A 29 16.94 9.65 0.90
C ASP A 29 16.87 9.24 -0.58
N ILE A 30 15.69 8.90 -1.09
CA ILE A 30 15.44 8.70 -2.54
C ILE A 30 15.71 9.99 -3.32
N ARG A 31 15.23 11.15 -2.86
CA ARG A 31 15.52 12.44 -3.50
C ARG A 31 17.00 12.76 -3.53
N ALA A 32 17.73 12.39 -2.48
CA ALA A 32 19.19 12.52 -2.48
C ALA A 32 19.85 11.64 -3.55
N ARG A 33 19.33 10.43 -3.78
CA ARG A 33 19.80 9.52 -4.84
C ARG A 33 19.46 9.99 -6.24
N MET A 34 18.38 10.76 -6.44
CA MET A 34 18.05 11.29 -7.77
C MET A 34 19.19 12.10 -8.41
N ARG A 35 20.07 12.71 -7.61
CA ARG A 35 21.27 13.42 -8.10
C ARG A 35 22.30 12.53 -8.80
N THR A 36 22.22 11.21 -8.63
CA THR A 36 23.13 10.25 -9.29
C THR A 36 22.57 9.71 -10.60
N LEU A 37 21.30 9.98 -10.91
CA LEU A 37 20.68 9.60 -12.17
C LEU A 37 20.90 10.71 -13.19
N ASP A 38 21.54 10.37 -14.30
CA ASP A 38 21.86 11.28 -15.39
C ASP A 38 21.14 10.81 -16.66
N PRO A 39 20.09 11.53 -17.12
CA PRO A 39 19.37 11.16 -18.33
C PRO A 39 20.22 11.17 -19.60
N ALA A 40 21.29 11.95 -19.64
CA ALA A 40 22.21 11.98 -20.77
C ALA A 40 23.19 10.80 -20.77
N ARG A 41 23.30 10.07 -19.66
CA ARG A 41 24.15 8.88 -19.52
C ARG A 41 23.32 7.69 -19.00
N PRO A 42 22.72 6.89 -19.88
CA PRO A 42 21.90 5.73 -19.49
C PRO A 42 22.61 4.73 -18.55
N ALA A 43 23.94 4.64 -18.63
CA ALA A 43 24.76 3.82 -17.72
C ALA A 43 24.68 4.25 -16.24
N SER A 44 24.25 5.49 -15.94
CA SER A 44 24.04 6.00 -14.58
C SER A 44 22.86 5.33 -13.86
N ALA A 45 21.95 4.70 -14.59
CA ALA A 45 20.76 4.09 -14.00
C ALA A 45 21.07 2.85 -13.16
N ARG A 46 22.06 2.02 -13.54
CA ARG A 46 22.45 0.83 -12.77
C ARG A 46 22.95 1.17 -11.35
N PRO A 47 23.92 2.08 -11.14
CA PRO A 47 24.32 2.49 -9.80
C PRO A 47 23.23 3.25 -9.05
N TRP A 48 22.35 3.99 -9.75
CA TRP A 48 21.17 4.60 -9.12
C TRP A 48 20.20 3.54 -8.57
N ILE A 49 19.84 2.51 -9.35
CA ILE A 49 18.98 1.40 -8.93
C ILE A 49 19.59 0.69 -7.71
N ALA A 50 20.89 0.37 -7.75
CA ALA A 50 21.56 -0.27 -6.62
C ALA A 50 21.53 0.62 -5.36
N GLY A 51 21.69 1.93 -5.51
CA GLY A 51 21.56 2.90 -4.42
C GLY A 51 20.15 2.94 -3.83
N ILE A 52 19.11 2.92 -4.67
CA ILE A 52 17.71 2.84 -4.21
C ILE A 52 17.44 1.52 -3.49
N ALA A 53 17.99 0.40 -3.98
CA ALA A 53 17.81 -0.90 -3.35
C ALA A 53 18.34 -0.95 -1.92
N THR A 54 19.51 -0.34 -1.67
CA THR A 54 20.05 -0.19 -0.31
C THR A 54 19.12 0.63 0.59
N GLU A 55 18.48 1.68 0.08
CA GLU A 55 17.52 2.45 0.89
C GLU A 55 16.25 1.63 1.14
N VAL A 56 15.70 0.95 0.13
CA VAL A 56 14.52 0.09 0.28
C VAL A 56 14.76 -1.01 1.31
N ASP A 57 15.90 -1.70 1.25
CA ASP A 57 16.25 -2.75 2.22
C ASP A 57 16.29 -2.19 3.66
N ARG A 58 17.00 -1.08 3.88
CA ARG A 58 17.07 -0.45 5.20
C ARG A 58 15.68 -0.09 5.74
N TYR A 59 14.84 0.54 4.92
CA TYR A 59 13.52 0.99 5.35
C TYR A 59 12.51 -0.15 5.44
N ALA A 60 12.69 -1.24 4.69
CA ALA A 60 11.92 -2.47 4.84
C ALA A 60 12.16 -3.12 6.21
N GLN A 61 13.42 -3.20 6.66
CA GLN A 61 13.77 -3.70 8.00
C GLN A 61 13.16 -2.83 9.11
N ILE A 62 13.19 -1.50 8.96
CA ILE A 62 12.53 -0.58 9.91
C ILE A 62 11.01 -0.82 9.92
N ALA A 63 10.39 -1.00 8.75
CA ALA A 63 8.96 -1.27 8.66
C ALA A 63 8.58 -2.61 9.33
N ALA A 64 9.40 -3.64 9.15
CA ALA A 64 9.25 -4.94 9.80
C ALA A 64 9.29 -4.80 11.34
N GLU A 65 10.29 -4.09 11.86
CA GLU A 65 10.45 -3.85 13.30
C GLU A 65 9.27 -3.05 13.90
N LEU A 66 8.82 -1.98 13.22
CA LEU A 66 7.65 -1.21 13.66
C LEU A 66 6.39 -2.07 13.72
N SER A 67 6.22 -2.95 12.74
CA SER A 67 5.12 -3.90 12.68
C SER A 67 5.19 -4.99 13.76
N ALA A 68 6.37 -5.56 14.02
CA ALA A 68 6.57 -6.53 15.08
C ALA A 68 6.24 -5.95 16.45
N ARG A 69 6.72 -4.74 16.76
CA ARG A 69 6.37 -4.02 17.99
C ARG A 69 4.89 -3.72 18.10
N ALA A 70 4.24 -3.34 17.00
CA ALA A 70 2.80 -3.12 16.98
C ALA A 70 2.04 -4.42 17.31
N TYR A 71 2.49 -5.55 16.77
CA TYR A 71 1.93 -6.87 17.05
C TYR A 71 2.11 -7.27 18.52
N GLU A 72 3.30 -7.09 19.07
CA GLU A 72 3.60 -7.36 20.49
C GLU A 72 2.74 -6.51 21.42
N ALA A 73 2.57 -5.23 21.11
CA ALA A 73 1.69 -4.34 21.87
C ALA A 73 0.22 -4.82 21.83
N GLU A 74 -0.25 -5.37 20.70
CA GLU A 74 -1.57 -5.98 20.63
C GLU A 74 -1.69 -7.26 21.49
N ARG A 75 -0.63 -8.09 21.52
CA ARG A 75 -0.58 -9.26 22.41
C ARG A 75 -0.63 -8.87 23.88
N GLU A 76 0.14 -7.85 24.27
CA GLU A 76 0.13 -7.31 25.63
C GLU A 76 -1.24 -6.75 26.00
N ALA A 77 -1.85 -5.96 25.11
CA ALA A 77 -3.18 -5.41 25.32
C ALA A 77 -4.28 -6.48 25.38
N ALA A 78 -4.09 -7.63 24.72
CA ALA A 78 -4.96 -8.81 24.83
C ALA A 78 -4.71 -9.63 26.12
N GLY A 79 -3.72 -9.26 26.94
CA GLY A 79 -3.38 -9.95 28.19
C GLY A 79 -2.72 -11.32 27.98
N LEU A 80 -2.12 -11.57 26.80
CA LEU A 80 -1.49 -12.84 26.48
C LEU A 80 -0.13 -12.93 27.16
N ARG A 81 0.08 -14.01 27.93
CA ARG A 81 1.29 -14.26 28.73
C ARG A 81 2.34 -15.11 28.00
N SER A 82 2.07 -15.56 26.78
CA SER A 82 3.00 -16.43 26.06
C SER A 82 4.23 -15.66 25.56
N THR A 83 5.34 -16.37 25.39
CA THR A 83 6.64 -15.82 24.94
C THR A 83 6.73 -15.61 23.44
N PHE A 84 5.64 -15.80 22.68
CA PHE A 84 5.65 -15.60 21.22
C PHE A 84 6.16 -14.20 20.85
N ARG A 85 7.03 -14.15 19.85
CA ARG A 85 7.61 -12.94 19.27
C ARG A 85 7.54 -13.05 17.74
N PRO A 86 7.00 -12.04 17.04
CA PRO A 86 7.01 -12.02 15.57
C PRO A 86 8.43 -12.14 15.03
N ALA A 87 8.65 -13.07 14.11
CA ALA A 87 9.85 -13.03 13.27
C ALA A 87 9.73 -11.84 12.30
N LEU A 88 10.82 -11.10 12.11
CA LEU A 88 10.86 -10.03 11.12
C LEU A 88 10.83 -10.65 9.72
N ALA A 89 9.93 -10.19 8.87
CA ALA A 89 9.90 -10.64 7.49
C ALA A 89 11.12 -10.13 6.72
N ASP A 90 11.61 -10.94 5.78
CA ASP A 90 12.69 -10.55 4.90
C ASP A 90 12.34 -9.33 4.04
N SER A 91 13.36 -8.54 3.75
CA SER A 91 13.29 -7.48 2.75
C SER A 91 12.84 -8.01 1.37
N PRO A 92 12.25 -7.17 0.52
CA PRO A 92 11.94 -7.56 -0.85
C PRO A 92 13.20 -8.08 -1.58
N PRO A 93 13.10 -9.15 -2.39
CA PRO A 93 14.22 -9.66 -3.17
C PRO A 93 14.85 -8.57 -4.04
N ALA A 94 16.17 -8.59 -4.18
CA ALA A 94 16.90 -7.56 -4.93
C ALA A 94 16.43 -7.44 -6.38
N GLU A 95 16.08 -8.58 -7.00
CA GLU A 95 15.55 -8.65 -8.37
C GLU A 95 14.20 -7.96 -8.50
N GLN A 96 13.34 -8.07 -7.49
CA GLN A 96 12.05 -7.39 -7.46
C GLN A 96 12.24 -5.87 -7.38
N ILE A 97 13.17 -5.42 -6.53
CA ILE A 97 13.50 -4.00 -6.39
C ILE A 97 14.09 -3.47 -7.71
N GLU A 98 15.03 -4.21 -8.32
CA GLU A 98 15.61 -3.82 -9.61
C GLU A 98 14.53 -3.70 -10.68
N ALA A 99 13.68 -4.71 -10.87
CA ALA A 99 12.61 -4.69 -11.86
C ALA A 99 11.67 -3.48 -11.65
N THR A 100 11.29 -3.22 -10.39
CA THR A 100 10.46 -2.08 -10.01
C THR A 100 11.14 -0.74 -10.34
N MET A 101 12.43 -0.58 -10.05
CA MET A 101 13.14 0.68 -10.31
C MET A 101 13.45 0.89 -11.79
N ARG A 102 13.65 -0.20 -12.57
CA ARG A 102 13.71 -0.12 -14.04
C ARG A 102 12.38 0.36 -14.62
N TRP A 103 11.25 -0.15 -14.14
CA TRP A 103 9.94 0.37 -14.52
C TRP A 103 9.78 1.85 -14.13
N ALA A 104 10.17 2.22 -12.91
CA ALA A 104 10.04 3.60 -12.42
C ALA A 104 10.87 4.59 -13.26
N ALA A 105 12.05 4.17 -13.72
CA ALA A 105 12.93 4.99 -14.54
C ALA A 105 12.70 4.86 -16.06
N HIS A 106 11.72 4.08 -16.53
CA HIS A 106 11.62 3.69 -17.96
C HIS A 106 11.69 4.88 -18.94
N ASP A 107 11.08 6.01 -18.59
CA ASP A 107 11.09 7.27 -19.35
C ASP A 107 12.50 7.84 -19.64
N VAL A 108 13.52 7.46 -18.86
CA VAL A 108 14.92 7.85 -19.11
C VAL A 108 15.49 7.12 -20.32
N TRP A 109 15.08 5.89 -20.55
CA TRP A 109 15.55 5.08 -21.68
C TRP A 109 14.63 5.20 -22.90
N THR A 110 13.34 5.45 -22.67
CA THR A 110 12.33 5.64 -23.71
C THR A 110 11.59 6.94 -23.43
N PRO A 111 12.14 8.10 -23.81
CA PRO A 111 11.46 9.38 -23.62
C PRO A 111 10.10 9.36 -24.34
N PRO A 112 9.01 9.83 -23.71
CA PRO A 112 7.75 10.01 -24.39
C PRO A 112 7.89 11.03 -25.53
N ASP A 113 6.97 10.98 -26.50
CA ASP A 113 6.95 11.93 -27.62
C ASP A 113 7.00 13.38 -27.12
N PRO A 114 7.74 14.27 -27.81
CA PRO A 114 7.84 15.66 -27.40
C PRO A 114 6.47 16.34 -27.51
N GLU A 115 5.94 16.78 -26.37
CA GLU A 115 4.78 17.69 -26.30
C GLU A 115 5.09 19.03 -26.99
N PRO A 116 4.06 19.73 -27.53
CA PRO A 116 4.26 21.05 -28.11
C PRO A 116 4.91 21.99 -27.10
N SER A 117 5.83 22.83 -27.58
CA SER A 117 6.57 23.77 -26.75
C SER A 117 5.65 24.72 -25.99
N GLY A 118 5.49 24.50 -24.69
CA GLY A 118 4.88 25.45 -23.75
C GLY A 118 5.67 26.76 -23.66
N PRO A 119 5.09 27.82 -23.06
CA PRO A 119 5.66 29.16 -23.06
C PRO A 119 7.12 29.18 -22.59
N ALA A 120 7.94 29.94 -23.29
CA ALA A 120 9.37 30.00 -23.04
C ALA A 120 9.65 30.77 -21.74
N ASP A 121 10.19 30.08 -20.74
CA ASP A 121 10.75 30.66 -19.51
C ASP A 121 12.25 31.00 -19.66
N GLY A 122 12.76 31.03 -20.90
CA GLY A 122 14.16 31.29 -21.24
C GLY A 122 15.10 30.07 -21.10
N ARG A 123 14.65 28.92 -20.59
CA ARG A 123 15.49 27.72 -20.45
C ARG A 123 15.53 26.89 -21.74
N PRO A 124 16.67 26.19 -22.03
CA PRO A 124 16.74 25.27 -23.16
C PRO A 124 15.65 24.20 -23.09
N HIS A 125 15.02 23.88 -24.23
CA HIS A 125 13.94 22.88 -24.31
C HIS A 125 14.38 21.50 -23.78
N SER A 126 15.61 21.09 -24.07
CA SER A 126 16.21 19.84 -23.56
C SER A 126 16.32 19.81 -22.03
N ALA A 127 16.64 20.94 -21.39
CA ALA A 127 16.72 21.03 -19.93
C ALA A 127 15.33 20.89 -19.29
N ARG A 128 14.29 21.50 -19.88
CA ARG A 128 12.90 21.38 -19.43
C ARG A 128 12.38 19.94 -19.55
N ILE A 129 12.71 19.25 -20.64
CA ILE A 129 12.36 17.82 -20.81
C ILE A 129 13.05 16.98 -19.74
N ALA A 130 14.37 17.14 -19.55
CA ALA A 130 15.12 16.37 -18.57
C ALA A 130 14.58 16.54 -17.14
N GLU A 131 14.23 17.77 -16.74
CA GLU A 131 13.62 18.06 -15.45
C GLU A 131 12.27 17.32 -15.27
N ARG A 132 11.38 17.38 -16.28
CA ARG A 132 10.09 16.68 -16.25
C ARG A 132 10.26 15.16 -16.16
N LEU A 133 11.20 14.58 -16.92
CA LEU A 133 11.48 13.15 -16.87
C LEU A 133 11.96 12.75 -15.47
N LEU A 134 12.96 13.45 -14.92
CA LEU A 134 13.48 13.17 -13.60
C LEU A 134 12.42 13.33 -12.50
N ALA A 135 11.53 14.32 -12.60
CA ALA A 135 10.41 14.47 -11.69
C ALA A 135 9.44 13.26 -11.74
N GLY A 136 9.12 12.76 -12.95
CA GLY A 136 8.30 11.56 -13.13
C GLY A 136 8.97 10.30 -12.58
N VAL A 137 10.27 10.13 -12.81
CA VAL A 137 11.05 9.02 -12.23
C VAL A 137 11.05 9.09 -10.71
N GLN A 138 11.32 10.28 -10.15
CA GLN A 138 11.33 10.48 -8.70
C GLN A 138 9.98 10.11 -8.09
N GLN A 139 8.87 10.59 -8.66
CA GLN A 139 7.53 10.30 -8.15
C GLN A 139 7.25 8.79 -8.12
N ARG A 140 7.53 8.08 -9.23
CA ARG A 140 7.32 6.63 -9.32
C ARG A 140 8.24 5.86 -8.39
N ALA A 141 9.51 6.29 -8.27
CA ALA A 141 10.50 5.66 -7.40
C ALA A 141 10.11 5.82 -5.92
N GLU A 142 9.71 7.02 -5.47
CA GLU A 142 9.20 7.25 -4.12
C GLU A 142 7.99 6.36 -3.83
N ALA A 143 7.00 6.38 -4.71
CA ALA A 143 5.75 5.65 -4.53
C ALA A 143 5.96 4.12 -4.47
N ALA A 144 6.83 3.59 -5.33
CA ALA A 144 7.14 2.17 -5.41
C ALA A 144 8.08 1.69 -4.28
N ALA A 145 9.11 2.46 -3.95
CA ALA A 145 9.98 2.17 -2.81
C ALA A 145 9.21 2.20 -1.49
N GLY A 146 8.30 3.17 -1.33
CA GLY A 146 7.40 3.24 -0.17
C GLY A 146 6.54 1.98 -0.05
N ARG A 147 5.97 1.49 -1.15
CA ARG A 147 5.22 0.22 -1.17
C ARG A 147 6.10 -0.95 -0.73
N LEU A 148 7.25 -1.14 -1.37
CA LEU A 148 8.18 -2.23 -1.11
C LEU A 148 8.63 -2.27 0.35
N ALA A 149 8.99 -1.11 0.93
CA ALA A 149 9.37 -1.00 2.33
C ALA A 149 8.21 -1.38 3.27
N LEU A 150 7.01 -0.83 3.04
CA LEU A 150 5.84 -1.13 3.88
C LEU A 150 5.38 -2.59 3.76
N ASP A 151 5.57 -3.23 2.61
CA ASP A 151 5.19 -4.62 2.40
C ASP A 151 5.96 -5.59 3.31
N ALA A 152 7.22 -5.30 3.66
CA ALA A 152 7.94 -6.08 4.68
C ALA A 152 7.27 -5.98 6.06
N GLY A 153 6.85 -4.77 6.46
CA GLY A 153 6.06 -4.56 7.67
C GLY A 153 4.72 -5.30 7.66
N ARG A 154 4.02 -5.30 6.52
CA ARG A 154 2.74 -6.02 6.38
C ARG A 154 2.97 -7.53 6.45
N ARG A 155 4.03 -8.02 5.80
CA ARG A 155 4.43 -9.44 5.82
C ARG A 155 4.74 -9.93 7.21
N THR A 156 5.47 -9.14 8.00
CA THR A 156 5.78 -9.44 9.40
C THR A 156 4.53 -9.73 10.21
N ILE A 157 3.47 -8.92 10.07
CA ILE A 157 2.20 -9.15 10.78
C ILE A 157 1.48 -10.39 10.26
N VAL A 158 1.39 -10.56 8.94
CA VAL A 158 0.68 -11.69 8.33
C VAL A 158 1.34 -13.01 8.69
N GLU A 159 2.67 -13.10 8.61
CA GLU A 159 3.42 -14.30 8.99
C GLU A 159 3.36 -14.56 10.48
N ALA A 160 3.38 -13.52 11.32
CA ALA A 160 3.18 -13.67 12.75
C ALA A 160 1.81 -14.29 13.08
N VAL A 161 0.73 -13.86 12.41
CA VAL A 161 -0.61 -14.48 12.58
C VAL A 161 -0.60 -15.98 12.24
N GLU A 162 0.14 -16.38 11.20
CA GLU A 162 0.21 -17.79 10.80
C GLU A 162 0.96 -18.65 11.83
N GLN A 163 1.91 -18.07 12.56
CA GLN A 163 2.79 -18.76 13.50
C GLN A 163 2.30 -18.70 14.96
N ASP A 164 1.51 -17.67 15.30
CA ASP A 164 1.07 -17.40 16.66
C ASP A 164 -0.12 -18.29 17.08
N PRO A 165 0.03 -19.17 18.08
CA PRO A 165 -1.04 -20.07 18.53
C PRO A 165 -2.23 -19.35 19.18
N ASP A 166 -2.07 -18.08 19.55
CA ASP A 166 -3.15 -17.24 20.07
C ASP A 166 -3.79 -16.36 19.00
N ALA A 167 -3.24 -16.28 17.79
CA ALA A 167 -3.86 -15.55 16.71
C ALA A 167 -5.09 -16.30 16.17
N ARG A 168 -6.13 -15.54 15.84
CA ARG A 168 -7.41 -16.01 15.26
C ARG A 168 -7.60 -15.55 13.82
N GLY A 169 -6.82 -14.55 13.41
CA GLY A 169 -6.81 -13.99 12.07
C GLY A 169 -6.19 -12.60 12.09
N TRP A 170 -6.47 -11.83 11.05
CA TRP A 170 -6.12 -10.41 10.97
C TRP A 170 -7.17 -9.64 10.18
N TYR A 171 -7.07 -8.32 10.26
CA TYR A 171 -7.89 -7.39 9.50
C TYR A 171 -7.03 -6.30 8.89
N ARG A 172 -7.53 -5.68 7.82
CA ARG A 172 -6.94 -4.47 7.25
C ARG A 172 -7.57 -3.25 7.90
N SER A 173 -6.75 -2.25 8.22
CA SER A 173 -7.20 -0.92 8.60
C SER A 173 -6.82 0.08 7.51
N ALA A 174 -7.84 0.55 6.80
CA ALA A 174 -7.70 1.60 5.82
C ALA A 174 -7.81 2.99 6.47
N GLN A 175 -7.21 4.00 5.84
CA GLN A 175 -7.50 5.39 6.18
C GLN A 175 -8.77 5.85 5.46
N PRO A 176 -9.49 6.88 5.95
CA PRO A 176 -10.68 7.39 5.27
C PRO A 176 -10.43 7.74 3.80
N THR A 177 -9.27 8.29 3.47
CA THR A 177 -8.84 8.64 2.10
C THR A 177 -8.19 7.50 1.31
N ALA A 178 -8.30 6.25 1.77
CA ALA A 178 -7.75 5.11 1.06
C ALA A 178 -8.48 4.89 -0.28
N CYS A 179 -7.82 4.21 -1.22
CA CYS A 179 -8.47 3.84 -2.47
C CYS A 179 -9.65 2.88 -2.24
N ALA A 180 -10.57 2.80 -3.21
CA ALA A 180 -11.73 1.92 -3.14
C ALA A 180 -11.34 0.46 -2.86
N PHE A 181 -10.25 -0.07 -3.45
CA PHE A 181 -9.83 -1.44 -3.16
C PHE A 181 -9.47 -1.64 -1.68
N CYS A 182 -8.73 -0.71 -1.08
CA CYS A 182 -8.35 -0.83 0.33
C CYS A 182 -9.56 -0.67 1.26
N ARG A 183 -10.52 0.20 0.92
CA ARG A 183 -11.78 0.36 1.65
C ARG A 183 -12.61 -0.93 1.61
N LEU A 184 -12.74 -1.55 0.43
CA LEU A 184 -13.37 -2.86 0.26
C LEU A 184 -12.67 -3.95 1.09
N MET A 185 -11.35 -3.99 1.07
CA MET A 185 -10.62 -5.02 1.81
C MET A 185 -10.65 -4.78 3.33
N ALA A 186 -10.82 -3.54 3.79
CA ALA A 186 -11.04 -3.24 5.21
C ALA A 186 -12.47 -3.58 5.65
N SER A 187 -13.48 -3.33 4.79
CA SER A 187 -14.89 -3.59 5.10
C SER A 187 -15.22 -5.07 5.29
N ARG A 188 -14.41 -5.97 4.73
CA ARG A 188 -14.53 -7.42 4.96
C ARG A 188 -14.28 -7.85 6.41
N GLY A 189 -13.62 -7.01 7.21
CA GLY A 189 -13.35 -7.28 8.63
C GLY A 189 -12.31 -8.37 8.89
N ALA A 190 -12.39 -8.99 10.08
CA ALA A 190 -11.44 -9.97 10.60
C ALA A 190 -11.62 -11.40 10.03
N VAL A 191 -11.75 -11.51 8.71
CA VAL A 191 -12.00 -12.77 8.00
C VAL A 191 -10.73 -13.44 7.48
N TYR A 192 -9.57 -12.79 7.64
CA TYR A 192 -8.31 -13.27 7.07
C TYR A 192 -7.63 -14.25 8.04
N LYS A 193 -7.69 -15.54 7.70
CA LYS A 193 -6.96 -16.61 8.40
C LYS A 193 -5.71 -17.05 7.66
N THR A 194 -5.64 -16.81 6.34
CA THR A 194 -4.53 -17.19 5.46
C THR A 194 -4.30 -16.08 4.43
N ARG A 195 -3.15 -16.08 3.75
CA ARG A 195 -2.81 -15.11 2.68
C ARG A 195 -3.87 -15.09 1.55
N GLY A 196 -4.34 -16.27 1.13
CA GLY A 196 -5.27 -16.44 0.00
C GLY A 196 -6.56 -15.62 0.14
N THR A 197 -7.22 -15.71 1.30
CA THR A 197 -8.50 -15.00 1.53
C THR A 197 -8.33 -13.48 1.64
N ALA A 198 -7.09 -12.99 1.78
CA ALA A 198 -6.73 -11.58 1.92
C ALA A 198 -6.31 -10.87 0.62
N GLY A 199 -6.54 -11.51 -0.53
CA GLY A 199 -6.39 -10.90 -1.85
C GLY A 199 -5.24 -11.44 -2.70
N THR A 200 -4.62 -12.58 -2.34
CA THR A 200 -3.72 -13.29 -3.27
C THR A 200 -4.48 -13.73 -4.54
N ASP A 201 -5.76 -14.12 -4.39
CA ASP A 201 -6.64 -14.53 -5.50
C ASP A 201 -7.30 -13.36 -6.24
N ALA A 202 -7.00 -12.11 -5.86
CA ALA A 202 -7.50 -10.95 -6.58
C ALA A 202 -6.77 -10.89 -7.94
N ASN A 203 -7.52 -11.11 -9.03
CA ASN A 203 -7.07 -11.25 -10.43
C ASN A 203 -5.91 -10.33 -10.93
N GLU A 204 -5.32 -10.69 -12.08
CA GLU A 204 -4.22 -9.95 -12.74
C GLU A 204 -4.57 -8.48 -13.07
N ASN A 205 -5.87 -8.13 -13.14
CA ASN A 205 -6.36 -6.76 -13.30
C ASN A 205 -6.09 -5.85 -12.08
N PHE A 206 -5.63 -6.42 -10.97
CA PHE A 206 -5.02 -5.65 -9.88
C PHE A 206 -3.50 -5.63 -10.09
N THR A 207 -3.01 -4.51 -10.62
CA THR A 207 -1.58 -4.21 -10.67
C THR A 207 -1.04 -4.04 -9.25
N GLY A 208 -0.11 -4.90 -8.86
CA GLY A 208 0.53 -4.91 -7.55
C GLY A 208 1.22 -6.25 -7.31
N GLU A 209 2.54 -6.24 -7.24
CA GLU A 209 3.34 -7.41 -6.84
C GLU A 209 3.22 -7.62 -5.32
N GLY A 210 3.14 -8.88 -4.86
CA GLY A 210 3.19 -9.23 -3.43
C GLY A 210 2.14 -10.26 -3.00
N LEU A 211 2.38 -10.90 -1.85
CA LEU A 211 1.52 -11.96 -1.28
C LEU A 211 0.12 -11.47 -0.88
N PHE A 212 -0.05 -10.16 -0.70
CA PHE A 212 -1.30 -9.45 -0.43
C PHE A 212 -1.23 -8.12 -1.18
N LYS A 213 -2.19 -7.85 -2.09
CA LYS A 213 -2.07 -6.69 -3.00
C LYS A 213 -2.21 -5.36 -2.26
N PHE A 214 -1.20 -4.50 -2.39
CA PHE A 214 -1.21 -3.08 -2.05
C PHE A 214 -0.62 -2.30 -3.22
N HIS A 215 -1.18 -1.13 -3.53
CA HIS A 215 -0.68 -0.27 -4.60
C HIS A 215 0.36 0.73 -4.05
N ASN A 216 1.08 1.40 -4.96
CA ASN A 216 1.98 2.50 -4.63
C ASN A 216 1.22 3.61 -3.89
N ASP A 217 1.86 4.34 -2.97
CA ASP A 217 1.22 5.38 -2.12
C ASP A 217 0.12 4.87 -1.15
N CYS A 218 0.09 3.57 -0.86
CA CYS A 218 -0.86 3.01 0.09
C CYS A 218 -0.37 3.07 1.53
N ALA A 219 -1.15 3.70 2.42
CA ALA A 219 -0.90 3.80 3.87
C ALA A 219 -1.73 2.81 4.71
N CYS A 220 -2.31 1.78 4.09
CA CYS A 220 -3.09 0.76 4.79
C CYS A 220 -2.18 -0.21 5.55
N VAL A 221 -2.65 -0.64 6.72
CA VAL A 221 -1.93 -1.53 7.63
C VAL A 221 -2.75 -2.79 7.91
N ALA A 222 -2.06 -3.86 8.33
CA ALA A 222 -2.67 -5.07 8.87
C ALA A 222 -2.54 -5.07 10.40
N LEU A 223 -3.49 -5.66 11.12
CA LEU A 223 -3.39 -5.91 12.57
C LEU A 223 -3.99 -7.29 12.92
N PRO A 224 -3.48 -7.94 13.97
CA PRO A 224 -3.97 -9.25 14.38
C PRO A 224 -5.33 -9.17 15.07
N VAL A 225 -6.09 -10.25 14.97
CA VAL A 225 -7.16 -10.61 15.90
C VAL A 225 -6.64 -11.75 16.75
N LEU A 226 -6.61 -11.54 18.06
CA LEU A 226 -6.01 -12.47 19.01
C LEU A 226 -7.09 -13.17 19.85
N ARG A 227 -6.68 -14.22 20.57
CA ARG A 227 -7.55 -14.94 21.50
C ARG A 227 -8.09 -13.97 22.54
N GLY A 228 -9.41 -13.94 22.67
CA GLY A 228 -10.11 -13.04 23.60
C GLY A 228 -10.55 -11.73 22.97
N ASP A 229 -10.18 -11.46 21.72
CA ASP A 229 -10.68 -10.31 20.97
C ASP A 229 -12.09 -10.56 20.42
N VAL A 230 -12.88 -9.49 20.41
CA VAL A 230 -14.17 -9.39 19.71
C VAL A 230 -14.04 -8.24 18.72
N PHE A 231 -13.97 -8.58 17.44
CA PHE A 231 -13.85 -7.61 16.35
C PHE A 231 -15.21 -7.08 15.91
N SER A 232 -15.29 -5.78 15.67
CA SER A 232 -16.40 -5.12 14.98
C SER A 232 -15.86 -4.13 13.95
N LEU A 233 -16.55 -3.96 12.82
CA LEU A 233 -16.23 -2.89 11.87
C LEU A 233 -16.38 -1.51 12.52
N SER A 234 -15.54 -0.56 12.12
CA SER A 234 -15.76 0.85 12.42
C SER A 234 -17.01 1.38 11.68
N PRO A 235 -17.56 2.54 12.08
CA PRO A 235 -18.64 3.17 11.33
C PRO A 235 -18.29 3.39 9.86
N GLU A 236 -17.05 3.81 9.57
CA GLU A 236 -16.57 4.02 8.20
C GLU A 236 -16.52 2.73 7.40
N ALA A 237 -15.97 1.65 7.97
CA ALA A 237 -15.90 0.36 7.29
C ALA A 237 -17.27 -0.31 7.14
N THR A 238 -18.20 -0.04 8.05
CA THR A 238 -19.61 -0.45 7.95
C THR A 238 -20.27 0.23 6.75
N GLU A 239 -20.03 1.52 6.55
CA GLU A 239 -20.55 2.25 5.39
C GLU A 239 -19.93 1.74 4.08
N TRP A 240 -18.63 1.46 4.07
CA TRP A 240 -17.96 0.85 2.91
C TRP A 240 -18.53 -0.51 2.55
N ASP A 241 -18.88 -1.32 3.55
CA ASP A 241 -19.53 -2.62 3.36
C ASP A 241 -20.93 -2.44 2.77
N ARG A 242 -21.72 -1.50 3.31
CA ARG A 242 -23.04 -1.14 2.80
C ARG A 242 -23.00 -0.76 1.32
N ILE A 243 -22.05 0.11 0.93
CA ILE A 243 -21.86 0.53 -0.47
C ILE A 243 -21.50 -0.66 -1.36
N TYR A 244 -20.67 -1.60 -0.88
CA TYR A 244 -20.35 -2.79 -1.65
C TYR A 244 -21.58 -3.69 -1.84
N PHE A 245 -22.33 -3.93 -0.78
CA PHE A 245 -23.55 -4.74 -0.86
C PHE A 245 -24.57 -4.13 -1.81
N GLU A 246 -24.80 -2.82 -1.71
CA GLU A 246 -25.80 -2.10 -2.51
C GLU A 246 -25.45 -2.04 -4.00
N PHE A 247 -24.21 -1.68 -4.34
CA PHE A 247 -23.87 -1.34 -5.74
C PHE A 247 -23.02 -2.38 -6.46
N ALA A 248 -22.38 -3.32 -5.75
CA ALA A 248 -21.38 -4.20 -6.34
C ALA A 248 -21.67 -5.70 -6.16
N SER A 249 -22.19 -6.13 -5.01
CA SER A 249 -22.21 -7.54 -4.62
C SER A 249 -22.92 -8.47 -5.62
N GLY A 250 -24.02 -8.00 -6.24
CA GLY A 250 -24.83 -8.73 -7.22
C GLY A 250 -24.24 -8.84 -8.64
N HIS A 251 -23.04 -8.33 -8.89
CA HIS A 251 -22.47 -8.22 -10.25
C HIS A 251 -21.13 -8.96 -10.39
N PRO A 252 -21.12 -10.31 -10.40
CA PRO A 252 -19.89 -11.09 -10.48
C PRO A 252 -19.07 -10.70 -11.71
N GLY A 253 -17.77 -10.44 -11.51
CA GLY A 253 -16.86 -9.96 -12.55
C GLY A 253 -16.79 -8.43 -12.72
N ASP A 254 -17.82 -7.69 -12.29
CA ASP A 254 -17.89 -6.21 -12.39
C ASP A 254 -17.90 -5.51 -11.01
N GLN A 255 -18.00 -6.28 -9.91
CA GLN A 255 -18.04 -5.82 -8.52
C GLN A 255 -17.08 -4.65 -8.22
N LEU A 256 -15.80 -4.79 -8.55
CA LEU A 256 -14.82 -3.77 -8.22
C LEU A 256 -14.99 -2.49 -9.03
N ARG A 257 -15.31 -2.60 -10.33
CA ARG A 257 -15.52 -1.43 -11.19
C ARG A 257 -16.72 -0.65 -10.66
N ARG A 258 -17.83 -1.32 -10.36
CA ARG A 258 -19.01 -0.70 -9.75
C ARG A 258 -18.69 -0.08 -8.40
N TYR A 259 -18.00 -0.79 -7.53
CA TYR A 259 -17.59 -0.26 -6.24
C TYR A 259 -16.72 1.00 -6.37
N ARG A 260 -15.77 1.01 -7.30
CA ARG A 260 -14.94 2.19 -7.60
C ARG A 260 -15.77 3.38 -8.09
N ILE A 261 -16.79 3.14 -8.91
CA ILE A 261 -17.70 4.20 -9.40
C ILE A 261 -18.54 4.73 -8.23
N ALA A 262 -19.20 3.84 -7.49
CA ALA A 262 -20.05 4.21 -6.35
C ALA A 262 -19.28 5.02 -5.30
N MET A 263 -18.10 4.54 -4.89
CA MET A 263 -17.25 5.25 -3.92
C MET A 263 -16.83 6.64 -4.42
N ARG A 264 -16.50 6.78 -5.71
CA ARG A 264 -16.12 8.07 -6.29
C ARG A 264 -17.28 9.07 -6.26
N LEU A 265 -18.48 8.63 -6.61
CA LEU A 265 -19.68 9.47 -6.61
C LEU A 265 -20.06 9.89 -5.19
N ILE A 266 -20.02 8.96 -4.23
CA ILE A 266 -20.32 9.22 -2.83
C ILE A 266 -19.29 10.17 -2.22
N ASP A 267 -17.99 9.99 -2.52
CA ASP A 267 -16.94 10.92 -2.10
C ASP A 267 -17.14 12.34 -2.68
N GLN A 268 -17.87 12.47 -3.80
CA GLN A 268 -18.28 13.74 -4.42
C GLN A 268 -19.64 14.25 -3.93
N GLY A 269 -20.28 13.57 -2.98
CA GLY A 269 -21.61 13.93 -2.46
C GLY A 269 -22.77 13.57 -3.40
N ARG A 270 -22.56 12.68 -4.38
CA ARG A 270 -23.58 12.18 -5.31
C ARG A 270 -24.02 10.77 -4.97
N THR A 271 -25.34 10.55 -4.94
CA THR A 271 -25.92 9.21 -4.88
C THR A 271 -25.75 8.50 -6.23
N PRO A 272 -25.17 7.28 -6.28
CA PRO A 272 -25.06 6.52 -7.53
C PRO A 272 -26.42 6.09 -8.08
N THR A 273 -26.59 6.14 -9.41
CA THR A 273 -27.78 5.65 -10.11
C THR A 273 -27.45 4.46 -11.02
N PRO A 274 -28.44 3.66 -11.49
CA PRO A 274 -28.18 2.56 -12.44
C PRO A 274 -27.44 3.00 -13.72
N GLU A 275 -27.74 4.21 -14.22
CA GLU A 275 -27.10 4.79 -15.40
C GLU A 275 -25.57 4.98 -15.21
N ASP A 276 -25.14 5.32 -13.99
CA ASP A 276 -23.71 5.52 -13.68
C ASP A 276 -22.88 4.23 -13.88
N PHE A 277 -23.53 3.06 -13.85
CA PHE A 277 -22.87 1.76 -14.03
C PHE A 277 -22.92 1.27 -15.48
N GLY A 278 -23.71 1.91 -16.33
CA GLY A 278 -24.00 1.48 -17.71
C GLY A 278 -25.15 0.48 -17.79
N ASP A 279 -25.98 0.37 -16.76
CA ASP A 279 -27.18 -0.46 -16.78
C ASP A 279 -28.26 0.26 -17.61
N ARG A 280 -28.91 -0.46 -18.53
CA ARG A 280 -30.11 0.07 -19.18
C ARG A 280 -31.26 0.09 -18.16
N PRO A 281 -32.14 1.11 -18.20
CA PRO A 281 -33.31 1.16 -17.35
C PRO A 281 -34.24 -0.03 -17.56
#